data_AF-A0A2V9FPU7-F1
#
_entry.id   AF-A0A2V9FPU7-F1
#
_cell.length_a   1.000
_cell.length_b   1.000
_cell.length_c   1.000
_cell.angle_alpha   90.00
_cell.angle_beta   90.00
_cell.angle_gamma   90.00
#
_symmetry.space_group_name_H-M   'P 1'
#
loop_
_entity.id
_entity.type
_entity.pdbx_description
1 polymer ?
#
loop_
_entity_poly.entity_id
_entity_poly.type
_entity_poly.pdbx_seq_one_letter_code
_entity_poly.pdbx_strand_id
1 'polypeptide(L)'
;YDEAMSGSFFTDLRIAKPNIHLGVGSGSHAQQTAEIMRRFEEVLIQEKPEALIVVGDVNSTVACALVAAKISFDTAGTRPLIAHVEAGLRSFDRGMPEEVNRIVTDHLSDLLLVTEQSGLENLQNEGIPAERVQFVGNTMIDSLLTFQDQADRSPVLQELGLRNPAL
;
A
#
# COMPACT_ATOMS: atom_id res chain seq x y z
N TYR A 1 -5.68 14.84 4.95
CA TYR A 1 -4.93 15.13 6.18
C TYR A 1 -4.28 16.50 6.06
N ASP A 2 -4.00 17.13 7.20
CA ASP A 2 -3.41 18.46 7.28
C ASP A 2 -1.94 18.47 6.82
N GLU A 3 -1.49 19.56 6.21
CA GLU A 3 -0.14 19.72 5.64
C GLU A 3 0.94 19.56 6.73
N ALA A 4 0.60 19.89 7.98
CA ALA A 4 1.43 19.77 9.16
C ALA A 4 1.78 18.32 9.58
N MET A 5 0.98 17.31 9.18
CA MET A 5 1.26 15.91 9.53
C MET A 5 1.98 15.12 8.42
N SER A 6 1.95 15.59 7.17
CA SER A 6 2.53 14.86 6.03
C SER A 6 3.65 15.61 5.32
N GLY A 7 3.68 16.95 5.39
CA GLY A 7 4.62 17.78 4.63
C GLY A 7 6.09 17.60 5.02
N SER A 8 6.38 17.40 6.31
CA SER A 8 7.74 17.09 6.77
C SER A 8 8.24 15.78 6.19
N PHE A 9 7.41 14.72 6.15
CA PHE A 9 7.81 13.42 5.58
C PHE A 9 8.20 13.51 4.11
N PHE A 10 7.47 14.26 3.28
CA PHE A 10 7.85 14.43 1.86
C PHE A 10 9.23 15.12 1.72
N THR A 11 9.53 16.06 2.61
CA THR A 11 10.80 16.78 2.60
C THR A 11 11.93 15.91 3.14
N ASP A 12 11.73 15.32 4.31
CA ASP A 12 12.72 14.56 5.06
C ASP A 12 13.12 13.27 4.33
N LEU A 13 12.14 12.60 3.72
CA LEU A 13 12.32 11.39 2.92
C LEU A 13 12.48 11.68 1.41
N ARG A 14 12.58 12.95 1.02
CA ARG A 14 12.75 13.39 -0.37
C ARG A 14 11.74 12.76 -1.34
N ILE A 15 10.51 12.56 -0.88
CA ILE A 15 9.43 11.97 -1.65
C ILE A 15 8.81 13.07 -2.52
N ALA A 16 8.62 12.77 -3.81
CA ALA A 16 7.93 13.67 -4.73
C ALA A 16 6.47 13.90 -4.29
N LYS A 17 5.94 15.10 -4.55
CA LYS A 17 4.51 15.36 -4.35
C LYS A 17 3.68 14.47 -5.30
N PRO A 18 2.50 13.99 -4.87
CA PRO A 18 1.64 13.20 -5.73
C PRO A 18 1.16 14.01 -6.94
N ASN A 19 1.10 13.38 -8.12
CA ASN A 19 0.54 14.01 -9.31
C ASN A 19 -0.96 14.31 -9.15
N ILE A 20 -1.68 13.43 -8.44
CA ILE A 20 -3.11 13.55 -8.18
C ILE A 20 -3.36 13.35 -6.69
N HIS A 21 -4.04 14.31 -6.07
CA HIS A 21 -4.50 14.20 -4.69
C HIS A 21 -6.03 14.02 -4.68
N LEU A 22 -6.51 12.82 -4.32
CA LEU A 22 -7.95 12.52 -4.31
C LEU A 22 -8.73 13.32 -3.26
N GLY A 23 -8.06 13.91 -2.25
CA GLY A 23 -8.72 14.75 -1.25
C GLY A 23 -9.74 14.03 -0.37
N VAL A 24 -9.56 12.71 -0.16
CA VAL A 24 -10.40 11.94 0.76
C VAL A 24 -9.91 12.17 2.19
N GLY A 25 -10.83 12.56 3.07
CA GLY A 25 -10.57 12.81 4.48
C GLY A 25 -10.91 11.61 5.38
N SER A 26 -10.78 11.80 6.68
CA SER A 26 -11.19 10.81 7.69
C SER A 26 -12.70 10.56 7.65
N GLY A 27 -13.10 9.35 8.04
CA GLY A 27 -14.49 8.91 8.14
C GLY A 27 -14.57 7.44 8.59
N SER A 28 -15.76 6.85 8.61
CA SER A 28 -15.85 5.39 8.81
C SER A 28 -15.19 4.63 7.65
N HIS A 29 -14.85 3.35 7.85
CA HIS A 29 -14.31 2.51 6.76
C HIS A 29 -15.21 2.54 5.52
N ALA A 30 -16.54 2.42 5.70
CA ALA A 30 -17.49 2.48 4.60
C ALA A 30 -17.45 3.84 3.86
N GLN A 31 -17.40 4.95 4.60
CA GLN A 31 -17.35 6.29 4.00
C GLN A 31 -16.05 6.54 3.24
N GLN A 32 -14.91 6.19 3.84
CA GLN A 32 -13.60 6.37 3.20
C GLN A 32 -13.49 5.50 1.96
N THR A 33 -13.80 4.20 2.06
CA THR A 33 -13.73 3.26 0.93
C THR A 33 -14.63 3.71 -0.22
N ALA A 34 -15.89 4.10 0.07
CA ALA A 34 -16.81 4.56 -0.97
C ALA A 34 -16.32 5.83 -1.67
N GLU A 35 -15.82 6.82 -0.92
CA GLU A 35 -15.36 8.07 -1.52
C GLU A 35 -14.06 7.90 -2.30
N ILE A 36 -13.16 7.01 -1.86
CA ILE A 36 -11.97 6.63 -2.62
C ILE A 36 -12.38 5.98 -3.93
N MET A 37 -13.25 4.97 -3.89
CA MET A 37 -13.72 4.28 -5.10
C MET A 37 -14.32 5.27 -6.10
N ARG A 38 -15.20 6.17 -5.64
CA ARG A 38 -15.85 7.16 -6.50
C ARG A 38 -14.85 8.09 -7.19
N ARG A 39 -13.91 8.66 -6.44
CA ARG A 39 -12.92 9.61 -6.99
C ARG A 39 -11.83 8.93 -7.81
N PHE A 40 -11.41 7.73 -7.40
CA PHE A 40 -10.36 6.98 -8.07
C PHE A 40 -10.81 6.43 -9.42
N GLU A 41 -12.08 6.00 -9.55
CA GLU A 41 -12.62 5.55 -10.84
C GLU A 41 -12.52 6.63 -11.92
N GLU A 42 -12.82 7.88 -11.59
CA GLU A 42 -12.69 9.02 -12.52
C GLU A 42 -11.25 9.15 -13.03
N VAL A 43 -10.26 9.05 -12.13
CA VAL A 43 -8.83 9.08 -12.48
C VAL A 43 -8.45 7.90 -13.36
N LEU A 44 -8.92 6.69 -13.00
CA LEU A 44 -8.56 5.47 -13.71
C LEU A 44 -9.11 5.46 -15.14
N ILE A 45 -10.31 6.01 -15.37
CA ILE A 45 -10.90 6.19 -16.71
C ILE A 45 -10.13 7.21 -17.54
N GLN A 46 -9.59 8.26 -16.92
CA GLN A 46 -8.83 9.31 -17.61
C GLN A 46 -7.43 8.85 -17.98
N GLU A 47 -6.71 8.27 -17.02
CA GLU A 47 -5.30 7.89 -17.18
C GLU A 47 -5.13 6.56 -17.90
N LYS A 48 -6.10 5.63 -17.79
CA LYS A 48 -6.07 4.29 -18.38
C LYS A 48 -4.71 3.58 -18.28
N PRO A 49 -4.13 3.46 -17.08
CA PRO A 49 -2.82 2.85 -16.93
C PRO A 49 -2.86 1.36 -17.30
N GLU A 50 -1.72 0.82 -17.74
CA GLU A 50 -1.57 -0.61 -17.99
C GLU A 50 -1.46 -1.43 -16.69
N ALA A 51 -1.01 -0.79 -15.61
CA ALA A 51 -0.88 -1.42 -14.30
C ALA A 51 -1.25 -0.45 -13.16
N LEU A 52 -1.79 -1.03 -12.09
CA LEU A 52 -2.05 -0.40 -10.81
C LEU A 52 -1.22 -1.12 -9.75
N ILE A 53 -0.43 -0.37 -8.98
CA ILE A 53 0.29 -0.89 -7.81
C ILE A 53 -0.42 -0.38 -6.55
N VAL A 54 -0.82 -1.31 -5.69
CA VAL A 54 -1.35 -1.02 -4.35
C VAL A 54 -0.41 -1.61 -3.30
N VAL A 55 -0.34 -0.99 -2.12
CA VAL A 55 0.62 -1.37 -1.06
C VAL A 55 -0.11 -1.53 0.26
N GLY A 56 0.23 -2.57 1.02
CA GLY A 56 -0.31 -2.78 2.37
C GLY A 56 -1.80 -3.12 2.37
N ASP A 57 -2.54 -2.62 3.36
CA ASP A 57 -3.86 -3.15 3.73
C ASP A 57 -4.89 -2.10 4.17
N VAL A 58 -4.62 -0.83 3.91
CA VAL A 58 -5.53 0.26 4.30
C VAL A 58 -6.75 0.35 3.37
N ASN A 59 -7.74 1.15 3.75
CA ASN A 59 -8.97 1.31 2.97
C ASN A 59 -8.72 1.71 1.50
N SER A 60 -7.70 2.52 1.22
CA SER A 60 -7.35 2.90 -0.16
C SER A 60 -6.85 1.72 -0.98
N THR A 61 -6.13 0.78 -0.37
CA THR A 61 -5.61 -0.42 -1.04
C THR A 61 -6.75 -1.26 -1.60
N VAL A 62 -7.70 -1.64 -0.73
CA VAL A 62 -8.85 -2.45 -1.15
C VAL A 62 -9.80 -1.67 -2.07
N ALA A 63 -10.00 -0.37 -1.83
CA ALA A 63 -10.86 0.47 -2.66
C ALA A 63 -10.35 0.55 -4.10
N CYS A 64 -9.06 0.86 -4.27
CA CYS A 64 -8.46 0.98 -5.60
C CYS A 64 -8.41 -0.37 -6.32
N ALA A 65 -8.08 -1.46 -5.62
CA ALA A 65 -8.10 -2.81 -6.18
C ALA A 65 -9.51 -3.22 -6.64
N LEU A 66 -10.55 -2.93 -5.85
CA LEU A 66 -11.96 -3.20 -6.22
C LEU A 66 -12.41 -2.44 -7.48
N VAL A 67 -12.03 -1.16 -7.60
CA VAL A 67 -12.33 -0.38 -8.81
C VAL A 67 -11.59 -0.95 -10.01
N ALA A 68 -10.29 -1.17 -9.89
CA ALA A 68 -9.46 -1.70 -10.96
C ALA A 68 -9.90 -3.10 -11.42
N ALA A 69 -10.35 -3.96 -10.51
CA ALA A 69 -10.80 -5.31 -10.85
C ALA A 69 -12.12 -5.33 -11.63
N LYS A 70 -12.91 -4.25 -11.55
CA LYS A 70 -14.25 -4.16 -12.14
C LYS A 70 -14.36 -3.23 -13.34
N ILE A 71 -13.39 -2.33 -13.51
CA ILE A 71 -13.40 -1.37 -14.61
C ILE A 71 -13.19 -2.06 -15.97
N SER A 72 -13.67 -1.43 -17.03
CA SER A 72 -13.28 -1.75 -18.40
C SER A 72 -13.01 -0.46 -19.16
N PHE A 73 -11.86 -0.38 -19.81
CA PHE A 73 -11.47 0.79 -20.62
C PHE A 73 -12.01 0.75 -22.05
N ASP A 74 -12.46 -0.41 -22.51
CA ASP A 74 -12.99 -0.66 -23.85
C ASP A 74 -14.07 -1.75 -23.88
N THR A 75 -14.51 -2.14 -25.08
CA THR A 75 -15.53 -3.20 -25.27
C THR A 75 -14.97 -4.61 -25.13
N ALA A 76 -13.65 -4.78 -25.08
CA ALA A 76 -12.98 -6.07 -24.92
C ALA A 76 -12.75 -6.44 -23.45
N GLY A 77 -13.09 -5.57 -22.50
CA GLY A 77 -12.93 -5.84 -21.07
C GLY A 77 -11.54 -5.47 -20.55
N THR A 78 -10.76 -4.65 -21.25
CA THR A 78 -9.39 -4.34 -20.81
C THR A 78 -9.41 -3.56 -19.50
N ARG A 79 -8.62 -4.01 -18.53
CA ARG A 79 -8.43 -3.37 -17.23
C ARG A 79 -6.94 -3.36 -16.88
N PRO A 80 -6.47 -2.52 -15.94
CA PRO A 80 -5.08 -2.53 -15.55
C PRO A 80 -4.74 -3.87 -14.87
N LEU A 81 -3.50 -4.31 -15.02
CA LEU A 81 -2.91 -5.33 -14.16
C LEU A 81 -2.85 -4.80 -12.72
N ILE A 82 -3.24 -5.59 -11.74
CA ILE A 82 -3.20 -5.20 -10.33
C ILE A 82 -2.02 -5.91 -9.67
N ALA A 83 -1.05 -5.14 -9.20
CA ALA A 83 0.07 -5.62 -8.39
C ALA A 83 -0.08 -5.17 -6.95
N HIS A 84 -0.01 -6.11 -6.00
CA HIS A 84 -0.14 -5.83 -4.58
C HIS A 84 1.17 -6.09 -3.86
N VAL A 85 1.77 -5.03 -3.34
CA VAL A 85 2.97 -5.04 -2.51
C VAL A 85 2.59 -5.28 -1.06
N GLU A 86 3.37 -6.11 -0.38
CA GLU A 86 3.09 -6.57 0.99
C GLU A 86 1.93 -7.57 1.03
N ALA A 87 1.82 -8.39 -0.01
CA ALA A 87 0.80 -9.42 -0.14
C ALA A 87 1.02 -10.60 0.83
N GLY A 88 -0.07 -11.27 1.21
CA GLY A 88 -0.04 -12.53 1.94
C GLY A 88 0.10 -12.45 3.46
N LEU A 89 0.29 -11.27 4.06
CA LEU A 89 0.30 -11.14 5.53
C LEU A 89 -1.08 -11.49 6.11
N ARG A 90 -1.13 -12.19 7.23
CA ARG A 90 -2.38 -12.57 7.91
C ARG A 90 -2.27 -12.35 9.40
N SER A 91 -3.26 -11.65 9.96
CA SER A 91 -3.48 -11.63 11.41
C SER A 91 -4.33 -12.81 11.86
N PHE A 92 -5.11 -13.41 10.95
CA PHE A 92 -6.15 -14.40 11.23
C PHE A 92 -7.31 -13.88 12.09
N ASP A 93 -7.35 -12.57 12.37
CA ASP A 93 -8.43 -11.92 13.10
C ASP A 93 -9.31 -11.12 12.13
N ARG A 94 -10.47 -11.71 11.78
CA ARG A 94 -11.46 -11.04 10.91
C ARG A 94 -12.20 -9.88 11.60
N GLY A 95 -11.98 -9.64 12.89
CA GLY A 95 -12.42 -8.44 13.58
C GLY A 95 -11.59 -7.21 13.22
N MET A 96 -10.37 -7.40 12.69
CA MET A 96 -9.49 -6.36 12.20
C MET A 96 -9.90 -5.95 10.78
N PRO A 97 -10.30 -4.68 10.53
CA PRO A 97 -10.66 -4.21 9.18
C PRO A 97 -9.56 -4.43 8.14
N GLU A 98 -8.30 -4.26 8.53
CA GLU A 98 -7.13 -4.46 7.67
C GLU A 98 -7.01 -5.92 7.21
N GLU A 99 -7.37 -6.90 8.04
CA GLU A 99 -7.35 -8.32 7.63
C GLU A 99 -8.35 -8.58 6.50
N VAL A 100 -9.54 -7.96 6.55
CA VAL A 100 -10.52 -8.04 5.46
C VAL A 100 -9.94 -7.42 4.19
N ASN A 101 -9.29 -6.26 4.31
CA ASN A 101 -8.68 -5.57 3.18
C ASN A 101 -7.55 -6.39 2.54
N ARG A 102 -6.67 -7.03 3.33
CA ARG A 102 -5.60 -7.92 2.85
C ARG A 102 -6.16 -9.04 1.99
N ILE A 103 -7.10 -9.81 2.54
CA ILE A 103 -7.68 -10.98 1.87
C ILE A 103 -8.36 -10.55 0.57
N VAL A 104 -9.18 -9.49 0.60
CA VAL A 104 -9.86 -9.03 -0.61
C VAL A 104 -8.86 -8.54 -1.67
N THR A 105 -7.86 -7.75 -1.26
CA THR A 105 -6.86 -7.20 -2.19
C THR A 105 -6.02 -8.32 -2.82
N ASP A 106 -5.55 -9.28 -2.02
CA ASP A 106 -4.76 -10.41 -2.51
C ASP A 106 -5.52 -11.22 -3.57
N HIS A 107 -6.80 -11.53 -3.31
CA HIS A 107 -7.60 -12.33 -4.23
C HIS A 107 -7.93 -11.58 -5.53
N LEU A 108 -8.03 -10.26 -5.50
CA LEU A 108 -8.26 -9.42 -6.68
C LEU A 108 -7.00 -9.17 -7.52
N SER A 109 -5.80 -9.34 -6.96
CA SER A 109 -4.56 -8.87 -7.59
C SER A 109 -3.91 -9.89 -8.53
N ASP A 110 -3.53 -9.49 -9.73
CA ASP A 110 -2.90 -10.39 -10.72
C ASP A 110 -1.46 -10.77 -10.34
N LEU A 111 -0.76 -9.91 -9.60
CA LEU A 111 0.60 -10.12 -9.10
C LEU A 111 0.69 -9.78 -7.62
N LEU A 112 1.29 -10.68 -6.84
CA LEU A 112 1.41 -10.61 -5.39
C LEU A 112 2.89 -10.56 -5.03
N LEU A 113 3.32 -9.41 -4.54
CA LEU A 113 4.70 -9.12 -4.19
C LEU A 113 4.87 -9.29 -2.67
N VAL A 114 5.38 -10.46 -2.30
CA VAL A 114 5.43 -10.93 -0.92
C VAL A 114 6.74 -10.50 -0.25
N THR A 115 6.62 -9.96 0.97
CA THR A 115 7.71 -9.33 1.70
C THR A 115 8.35 -10.24 2.75
N GLU A 116 7.64 -11.29 3.20
CA GLU A 116 8.12 -12.27 4.18
C GLU A 116 7.64 -13.70 3.90
N GLN A 117 8.37 -14.69 4.42
CA GLN A 117 8.13 -16.11 4.12
C GLN A 117 6.73 -16.59 4.51
N SER A 118 6.18 -16.07 5.62
CA SER A 118 4.84 -16.44 6.09
C SER A 118 3.76 -16.12 5.05
N GLY A 119 3.93 -15.04 4.28
CA GLY A 119 2.99 -14.63 3.26
C GLY A 119 2.90 -15.62 2.10
N LEU A 120 4.01 -16.29 1.76
CA LEU A 120 4.02 -17.34 0.74
C LEU A 120 3.15 -18.53 1.17
N GLU A 121 3.29 -18.95 2.43
CA GLU A 121 2.53 -20.06 3.00
C GLU A 121 1.04 -19.72 3.11
N ASN A 122 0.71 -18.51 3.55
CA ASN A 122 -0.67 -18.04 3.66
C ASN A 122 -1.38 -18.03 2.30
N LEU A 123 -0.76 -17.42 1.28
CA LEU A 123 -1.32 -17.37 -0.08
C LEU A 123 -1.49 -18.77 -0.67
N GLN A 124 -0.50 -19.65 -0.46
CA GLN A 124 -0.60 -21.05 -0.87
C GLN A 124 -1.78 -21.77 -0.19
N ASN A 125 -1.96 -21.57 1.12
CA ASN A 125 -3.07 -22.16 1.89
C ASN A 125 -4.45 -21.64 1.45
N GLU A 126 -4.51 -20.43 0.88
CA GLU A 126 -5.72 -19.86 0.29
C GLU A 126 -5.97 -20.28 -1.16
N GLY A 127 -5.09 -21.12 -1.74
CA GLY A 127 -5.22 -21.64 -3.09
C GLY A 127 -4.82 -20.64 -4.17
N ILE A 128 -4.04 -19.61 -3.83
CA ILE A 128 -3.51 -18.67 -4.82
C ILE A 128 -2.47 -19.37 -5.70
N PRO A 129 -2.60 -19.30 -7.04
CA PRO A 129 -1.63 -19.89 -7.96
C PRO A 129 -0.22 -19.31 -7.78
N ALA A 130 0.80 -20.18 -7.77
CA ALA A 130 2.18 -19.78 -7.53
C ALA A 130 2.72 -18.82 -8.61
N GLU A 131 2.20 -18.86 -9.83
CA GLU A 131 2.57 -17.95 -10.91
C GLU A 131 2.18 -16.49 -10.64
N ARG A 132 1.22 -16.24 -9.74
CA ARG A 132 0.85 -14.89 -9.29
C ARG A 132 1.76 -14.38 -8.19
N VAL A 133 2.58 -15.23 -7.57
CA VAL A 133 3.29 -14.91 -6.33
C VAL A 133 4.79 -14.73 -6.58
N GLN A 134 5.35 -13.62 -6.11
CA GLN A 134 6.79 -13.35 -6.16
C GLN A 134 7.29 -12.87 -4.81
N PHE A 135 8.32 -13.53 -4.28
CA PHE A 135 9.00 -13.10 -3.07
C PHE A 135 10.03 -12.02 -3.41
N VAL A 136 9.86 -10.82 -2.85
CA VAL A 136 10.69 -9.64 -3.19
C VAL A 136 11.37 -8.99 -1.99
N GLY A 137 11.04 -9.39 -0.76
CA GLY A 137 11.52 -8.73 0.45
C GLY A 137 10.79 -7.41 0.74
N ASN A 138 11.16 -6.73 1.83
CA ASN A 138 10.41 -5.57 2.32
C ASN A 138 11.09 -4.24 1.97
N THR A 139 10.35 -3.33 1.31
CA THR A 139 10.81 -2.00 0.87
C THR A 139 11.23 -1.07 2.01
N MET A 140 10.83 -1.38 3.25
CA MET A 140 11.30 -0.67 4.44
C MET A 140 12.81 -0.85 4.66
N ILE A 141 13.40 -1.97 4.21
CA ILE A 141 14.85 -2.21 4.28
C ILE A 141 15.56 -1.27 3.31
N ASP A 142 15.08 -1.16 2.07
CA ASP A 142 15.60 -0.22 1.07
C ASP A 142 15.56 1.22 1.58
N SER A 143 14.44 1.59 2.21
CA SER A 143 14.27 2.91 2.82
C SER A 143 15.27 3.14 3.95
N LEU A 144 15.41 2.18 4.86
CA LEU A 144 16.37 2.27 5.97
C LEU A 144 17.80 2.45 5.46
N LEU A 145 18.23 1.63 4.49
CA LEU A 145 19.58 1.71 3.93
C LEU A 145 19.82 3.04 3.20
N THR A 146 18.81 3.56 2.51
CA THR A 146 18.89 4.85 1.81
C THR A 146 19.09 6.02 2.78
N PHE A 147 18.46 5.99 3.94
CA PHE A 147 18.45 7.09 4.92
C PHE A 147 19.32 6.82 6.15
N GLN A 148 20.10 5.73 6.19
CA GLN A 148 20.90 5.34 7.36
C GLN A 148 21.85 6.46 7.82
N ASP A 149 22.63 7.03 6.90
CA ASP A 149 23.55 8.13 7.21
C ASP A 149 22.84 9.37 7.76
N GLN A 150 21.62 9.65 7.30
CA GLN A 150 20.81 10.78 7.78
C GLN A 150 20.26 10.48 9.17
N ALA A 151 19.79 9.24 9.41
CA ALA A 151 19.30 8.79 10.70
C ALA A 151 20.40 8.79 11.77
N ASP A 152 21.60 8.33 11.44
CA ASP A 152 22.76 8.28 12.35
C ASP A 152 23.24 9.67 12.80
N ARG A 153 22.97 10.71 11.98
CA ARG A 153 23.28 12.11 12.29
C ARG A 153 22.15 12.84 13.01
N SER A 154 21.05 12.16 13.31
CA SER A 154 19.89 12.77 13.95
C SER A 154 20.23 13.28 15.36
N PRO A 155 19.93 14.56 15.68
CA PRO A 155 20.16 15.12 17.01
C PRO A 155 19.11 14.68 18.04
N VAL A 156 18.14 13.83 17.66
CA VAL A 156 16.94 13.52 18.45
C VAL A 156 17.25 13.02 19.86
N LEU A 157 18.34 12.26 20.06
CA LEU A 157 18.74 11.82 21.39
C LEU A 157 19.19 13.00 22.27
N GLN A 158 19.96 13.93 21.71
CA GLN A 158 20.40 15.13 22.42
C GLN A 158 19.20 16.04 22.76
N GLU A 159 18.29 16.24 21.80
CA GLU A 159 17.10 17.07 21.97
C GLU A 159 16.16 16.54 23.06
N LEU A 160 16.04 15.22 23.15
CA LEU A 160 15.22 14.54 24.17
C LEU A 160 15.98 14.29 25.48
N GLY A 161 17.27 14.64 25.57
CA GLY A 161 18.10 14.37 26.74
C GLY A 161 18.36 12.88 27.01
N LEU A 162 18.25 12.04 25.97
CA LEU A 162 18.48 10.60 26.02
C LEU A 162 19.93 10.28 25.67
N ARG A 163 20.42 9.13 26.16
CA ARG A 163 21.75 8.59 25.81
C ARG A 163 21.59 7.40 24.90
N ASN A 164 22.50 7.24 23.96
CA ASN A 164 22.57 6.02 23.15
C ASN A 164 23.04 4.87 24.05
N PRO A 165 22.23 3.82 24.28
CA PRO A 165 22.64 2.69 25.13
C PRO A 165 23.75 1.83 24.52
N ALA A 166 24.12 2.04 23.25
CA ALA A 166 25.21 1.35 22.56
C ALA A 166 26.58 2.04 22.68
N LEU A 167 26.69 3.13 23.45
CA LEU A 167 27.92 3.85 23.82
C LEU A 167 27.96 4.06 25.35
#